data_AF-A0A6H1ZF75-F1
#
_entry.id   AF-A0A6H1ZF75-F1
#
_cell.length_a   1.000
_cell.length_b   1.000
_cell.length_c   1.000
_cell.angle_alpha   90.00
_cell.angle_beta   90.00
_cell.angle_gamma   90.00
#
_symmetry.space_group_name_H-M   'P 1'
#
loop_
_entity.id
_entity.type
_entity.pdbx_description
1 polymer ?
#
loop_
_entity_poly.entity_id
_entity_poly.type
_entity_poly.pdbx_seq_one_letter_code
_entity_poly.pdbx_strand_id
1 'polypeptide(L)'
;MITKEYNGHRSWNAWNVALWIGNDEALYNLAMECLDNPKVNRNKRGIAYATHLFMRMIAGNKTPDGATYNTLCVKEALLGLIEA
;
A
#
# COMPACT_ATOMS: atom_id res chain seq x y z
N MET A 1 19.85 -13.34 10.65
CA MET A 1 19.43 -13.97 9.38
C MET A 1 19.10 -12.87 8.41
N ILE A 2 19.69 -12.85 7.21
CA ILE A 2 19.30 -11.89 6.16
C ILE A 2 17.94 -12.37 5.63
N THR A 3 16.88 -11.62 5.88
CA THR A 3 15.59 -11.86 5.23
C THR A 3 15.76 -11.58 3.75
N LYS A 4 15.71 -12.63 2.92
CA LYS A 4 15.81 -12.50 1.48
C LYS A 4 14.63 -11.67 0.98
N GLU A 5 14.91 -10.48 0.46
CA GLU A 5 13.90 -9.64 -0.18
C GLU A 5 13.30 -10.39 -1.38
N TYR A 6 12.02 -10.14 -1.63
CA TYR A 6 11.30 -10.62 -2.80
C TYR A 6 11.06 -9.44 -3.73
N ASN A 7 11.78 -9.40 -4.87
CA ASN A 7 11.73 -8.32 -5.86
C ASN A 7 11.93 -6.91 -5.25
N GLY A 8 12.86 -6.77 -4.30
CA GLY A 8 13.14 -5.49 -3.61
C GLY A 8 12.16 -5.12 -2.50
N HIS A 9 11.19 -5.98 -2.17
CA HIS A 9 10.32 -5.82 -1.00
C HIS A 9 10.64 -6.86 0.07
N ARG A 10 10.27 -6.60 1.32
CA ARG A 10 10.56 -7.50 2.46
C ARG A 10 9.96 -8.91 2.36
N SER A 11 8.98 -9.14 1.48
CA SER A 11 8.30 -10.44 1.32
C SER A 11 7.46 -10.50 0.03
N TRP A 12 7.09 -11.71 -0.40
CA TRP A 12 6.13 -11.93 -1.50
C TRP A 12 4.80 -11.18 -1.27
N ASN A 13 4.30 -11.14 -0.03
CA ASN A 13 3.05 -10.44 0.28
C ASN A 13 3.21 -8.92 0.15
N ALA A 14 4.38 -8.38 0.51
CA ALA A 14 4.67 -6.95 0.38
C ALA A 14 4.72 -6.52 -1.09
N TRP A 15 5.43 -7.31 -1.91
CA TRP A 15 5.54 -7.07 -3.34
C TRP A 15 4.18 -7.15 -4.05
N ASN A 16 3.38 -8.20 -3.82
CA ASN A 16 2.06 -8.31 -4.47
C ASN A 16 1.11 -7.19 -4.07
N VAL A 17 1.12 -6.76 -2.79
CA VAL A 17 0.28 -5.63 -2.37
C VAL A 17 0.71 -4.34 -3.07
N ALA A 18 2.01 -4.07 -3.17
CA ALA A 18 2.52 -2.91 -3.89
C ALA A 18 2.22 -2.98 -5.40
N LEU A 19 2.38 -4.16 -6.01
CA LEU A 19 2.09 -4.42 -7.41
C LEU A 19 0.63 -4.08 -7.76
N TRP A 20 -0.33 -4.60 -6.99
CA TRP A 20 -1.75 -4.38 -7.27
C TRP A 20 -2.18 -2.95 -6.97
N ILE A 21 -1.72 -2.35 -5.87
CA ILE A 21 -2.01 -0.94 -5.57
C ILE A 21 -1.43 -0.01 -6.64
N GLY A 22 -0.27 -0.34 -7.19
CA GLY A 22 0.40 0.48 -8.21
C GLY A 22 -0.15 0.32 -9.63
N ASN A 23 -0.68 -0.86 -9.98
CA ASN A 23 -0.99 -1.20 -11.37
C ASN A 23 -2.48 -1.36 -11.69
N ASP A 24 -3.33 -1.67 -10.71
CA ASP A 24 -4.77 -1.72 -10.92
C ASP A 24 -5.36 -0.31 -10.80
N GLU A 25 -6.05 0.15 -11.83
CA GLU A 25 -6.55 1.53 -11.92
C GLU A 25 -7.46 1.90 -10.74
N ALA A 26 -8.35 1.01 -10.31
CA ALA A 26 -9.29 1.29 -9.23
C ALA A 26 -8.57 1.37 -7.88
N LEU A 27 -7.62 0.47 -7.63
CA LEU A 27 -6.81 0.49 -6.41
C LEU A 27 -5.85 1.68 -6.37
N TYR A 28 -5.26 2.04 -7.52
CA TYR A 28 -4.38 3.19 -7.65
C TYR A 28 -5.14 4.48 -7.36
N ASN A 29 -6.30 4.68 -7.98
CA ASN A 29 -7.13 5.85 -7.74
C ASN A 29 -7.55 5.94 -6.26
N LEU A 30 -7.95 4.83 -5.66
CA LEU A 30 -8.25 4.78 -4.23
C LEU A 30 -7.05 5.17 -3.35
N ALA A 31 -5.85 4.68 -3.69
CA ALA A 31 -4.64 5.05 -2.98
C ALA A 31 -4.35 6.55 -3.09
N MET A 32 -4.49 7.14 -4.28
CA MET A 32 -4.31 8.57 -4.51
C MET A 32 -5.34 9.41 -3.75
N GLU A 33 -6.62 9.05 -3.76
CA GLU A 33 -7.66 9.71 -2.96
C GLU A 33 -7.33 9.71 -1.45
N CYS A 34 -6.81 8.58 -0.95
CA CYS A 34 -6.37 8.48 0.44
C CYS A 34 -5.15 9.36 0.73
N LEU A 35 -4.20 9.44 -0.20
CA LEU A 35 -2.97 10.23 -0.09
C LEU A 35 -3.20 11.74 -0.21
N ASP A 36 -4.17 12.14 -1.02
CA ASP A 36 -4.52 13.55 -1.28
C ASP A 36 -5.58 14.09 -0.30
N ASN A 37 -6.03 13.26 0.65
CA ASN A 37 -6.89 13.71 1.73
C ASN A 37 -6.25 14.89 2.48
N PRO A 38 -6.96 16.01 2.73
CA PRO A 38 -6.38 17.21 3.35
C PRO A 38 -5.75 17.00 4.74
N LYS A 39 -6.09 15.90 5.43
CA LYS A 39 -5.51 15.54 6.73
C LYS A 39 -4.23 14.72 6.61
N VAL A 40 -3.86 14.29 5.40
CA VAL A 40 -2.65 13.52 5.13
C VAL A 40 -1.50 14.45 4.83
N ASN A 41 -0.45 14.32 5.64
CA ASN A 41 0.86 14.85 5.28
C ASN A 41 1.61 13.76 4.52
N ARG A 42 1.96 13.99 3.24
CA ARG A 42 2.65 13.03 2.35
C ARG A 42 4.11 12.81 2.78
N ASN A 43 4.29 12.33 4.00
CA ASN A 43 5.57 11.95 4.60
C ASN A 43 5.37 10.71 5.49
N LYS A 44 6.48 10.16 6.00
CA LYS A 44 6.48 8.93 6.82
C LYS A 44 5.61 9.00 8.08
N ARG A 45 5.32 10.20 8.60
CA ARG A 45 4.47 10.40 9.78
C ARG A 45 2.98 10.47 9.42
N GLY A 46 2.63 11.12 8.30
CA GLY A 46 1.24 11.26 7.87
C GLY A 46 0.66 10.06 7.10
N ILE A 47 1.52 9.17 6.57
CA ILE A 47 1.10 7.98 5.82
C ILE A 47 0.23 7.00 6.62
N ALA A 48 0.31 7.03 7.95
CA ALA A 48 -0.49 6.17 8.81
C ALA A 48 -2.00 6.46 8.67
N TYR A 49 -2.37 7.73 8.46
CA TYR A 49 -3.77 8.10 8.26
C TYR A 49 -4.28 7.66 6.89
N ALA A 50 -3.49 7.88 5.82
CA ALA A 50 -3.80 7.36 4.48
C ALA A 50 -3.94 5.83 4.48
N THR A 51 -3.04 5.13 5.17
CA THR A 51 -3.12 3.67 5.34
C THR A 51 -4.44 3.26 6.01
N HIS A 52 -4.84 3.96 7.07
CA HIS A 52 -6.10 3.69 7.76
C HIS A 52 -7.31 3.92 6.86
N LEU A 53 -7.34 5.02 6.09
CA LEU A 53 -8.42 5.31 5.13
C LEU A 53 -8.52 4.22 4.06
N PHE A 54 -7.40 3.86 3.44
CA PHE A 54 -7.35 2.83 2.40
C PHE A 54 -7.90 1.50 2.93
N MET A 55 -7.43 1.06 4.10
CA MET A 55 -7.88 -0.17 4.75
C MET A 55 -9.38 -0.18 5.08
N ARG A 56 -10.01 0.99 5.26
CA ARG A 56 -11.45 1.11 5.49
C ARG A 56 -12.27 1.12 4.20
N MET A 57 -11.67 1.53 3.09
CA MET A 57 -12.36 1.75 1.82
C MET A 57 -12.18 0.61 0.83
N ILE A 58 -11.08 -0.14 0.92
CA ILE A 58 -10.80 -1.23 -0.02
C ILE A 58 -11.88 -2.32 0.04
N ALA A 59 -12.33 -2.75 -1.13
CA ALA A 59 -13.20 -3.90 -1.26
C ALA A 59 -12.40 -5.20 -1.12
N GLY A 60 -12.62 -5.92 -0.03
CA GLY A 60 -11.97 -7.20 0.24
C GLY A 60 -10.64 -7.08 0.98
N ASN A 61 -10.04 -8.22 1.28
CA ASN A 61 -8.85 -8.33 2.12
C ASN A 61 -7.65 -8.98 1.43
N LYS A 62 -7.78 -9.34 0.15
CA LYS A 62 -6.75 -10.02 -0.63
C LYS A 62 -6.64 -9.46 -2.04
N THR A 63 -5.41 -9.45 -2.55
CA THR A 63 -5.14 -9.27 -3.97
C THR A 63 -5.64 -10.48 -4.77
N PRO A 64 -5.82 -10.37 -6.10
CA PRO A 64 -6.10 -11.52 -6.97
C PRO A 64 -5.10 -12.68 -6.83
N ASP A 65 -3.82 -12.39 -6.58
CA ASP A 65 -2.78 -13.41 -6.33
C ASP A 65 -2.86 -14.04 -4.91
N GLY A 66 -3.78 -13.59 -4.06
CA GLY A 66 -4.02 -14.13 -2.72
C GLY A 66 -3.22 -13.46 -1.59
N ALA A 67 -2.40 -12.46 -1.89
CA ALA A 67 -1.67 -11.68 -0.88
C ALA A 67 -2.65 -10.88 -0.03
N THR A 68 -2.43 -10.83 1.28
CA THR A 68 -3.34 -10.15 2.22
C THR A 68 -3.02 -8.66 2.28
N TYR A 69 -4.04 -7.80 2.11
CA TYR A 69 -3.96 -6.39 2.46
C TYR A 69 -3.89 -6.28 3.98
N ASN A 70 -2.69 -6.14 4.52
CA ASN A 70 -2.46 -5.81 5.93
C ASN A 70 -1.86 -4.41 6.05
N THR A 71 -2.02 -3.80 7.23
CA THR A 71 -1.59 -2.43 7.50
C THR A 71 -0.15 -2.15 7.12
N LEU A 72 0.77 -3.09 7.38
CA LEU A 72 2.19 -2.89 7.08
C LEU A 72 2.47 -2.91 5.57
N CYS A 73 1.91 -3.89 4.84
CA CYS A 73 2.06 -3.97 3.38
C CYS A 73 1.44 -2.76 2.67
N VAL A 74 0.23 -2.36 3.08
CA VAL A 74 -0.44 -1.18 2.50
C VAL A 74 0.37 0.09 2.80
N LYS A 75 0.84 0.26 4.03
CA LYS A 75 1.70 1.41 4.39
C LYS A 75 2.95 1.50 3.51
N GLU A 76 3.63 0.38 3.28
CA GLU A 76 4.82 0.33 2.43
C GLU A 76 4.50 0.63 0.97
N ALA A 77 3.40 0.10 0.43
CA ALA A 77 2.94 0.40 -0.91
C ALA A 77 2.65 1.90 -1.10
N LEU A 78 1.91 2.51 -0.16
CA LEU A 78 1.60 3.94 -0.20
C LEU A 78 2.85 4.83 -0.02
N LEU A 79 3.82 4.40 0.77
CA LEU A 79 5.12 5.09 0.86
C LEU A 79 5.85 5.07 -0.49
N GLY A 80 5.86 3.93 -1.17
CA GLY A 80 6.47 3.80 -2.50
C GLY A 80 5.86 4.76 -3.52
N LEU A 81 4.54 5.02 -3.46
CA LEU A 81 3.87 5.99 -4.34
C LEU A 81 4.22 7.46 -4.05
N ILE A 82 4.70 7.78 -2.85
CA ILE A 82 5.15 9.14 -2.50
C ILE A 82 6.62 9.34 -2.88
N GLU A 83 7.42 8.28 -2.82
CA GLU A 83 8.87 8.32 -3.07
C GLU A 83 9.23 8.12 -4.56
N ALA A 84 8.27 7.76 -5.41
CA ALA A 84 8.40 7.62 -6.87
C ALA A 84 8.31 8.96 -7.61
#